data_AF-A0AA39S9A4-F1
#
_entry.id   AF-A0AA39S9A4-F1
#
_cell.length_a   1.000
_cell.length_b   1.000
_cell.length_c   1.000
_cell.angle_alpha   90.00
_cell.angle_beta   90.00
_cell.angle_gamma   90.00
#
_symmetry.space_group_name_H-M   'P 1'
#
loop_
_entity.id
_entity.type
_entity.pdbx_description
1 polymer ?
#
loop_
_entity_poly.entity_id
_entity_poly.type
_entity_poly.pdbx_seq_one_letter_code
_entity_poly.pdbx_strand_id
1 'polypeptide(L)'
;MMEVSRREKEAGIVPDPDIDTYMKILGLDICADTLVGDVRIRAEMIVGPTKALFMDEITNGLDSSTAYQIVACVQQLVHITDSTSLVSLLQPAPETFDLFDDIILMAEGKIVYHGLRDNVLEFFEDCGFRCPQRKGIADFLQEVSALHTPINSFPCSVDMFSRKFKESHLGKKLNEDLSEPYDKSKSHKNALSFSMYSLSRWELFRACMSRELLLMKRNSFVYVFKTTQEFVNEVLETIELDGIKDALVGIPGVNGLSTEQRKRLTIAVAFVANP
;
A
#
# COMPACT_ATOMS: atom_id res chain seq x y z
N MET A 1 -5.29 10.15 -24.38
CA MET A 1 -6.06 9.20 -25.20
C MET A 1 -5.35 8.80 -26.50
N MET A 2 -5.13 9.69 -27.50
CA MET A 2 -4.47 9.29 -28.77
C MET A 2 -3.02 8.83 -28.61
N GLU A 3 -2.26 9.43 -27.70
CA GLU A 3 -0.82 9.13 -27.55
C GLU A 3 -0.56 7.79 -26.86
N VAL A 4 -1.39 7.41 -25.87
CA VAL A 4 -1.31 6.10 -25.19
C VAL A 4 -1.67 4.98 -26.18
N SER A 5 -2.80 5.12 -26.89
CA SER A 5 -3.20 4.14 -27.91
C SER A 5 -2.24 4.04 -29.09
N ARG A 6 -1.47 5.10 -29.39
CA ARG A 6 -0.39 5.07 -30.39
C ARG A 6 0.78 4.22 -29.89
N ARG A 7 1.23 4.42 -28.65
CA ARG A 7 2.34 3.69 -28.02
C ARG A 7 2.02 2.21 -27.80
N GLU A 8 0.82 1.89 -27.37
CA GLU A 8 0.35 0.50 -27.20
C GLU A 8 0.35 -0.26 -28.53
N LYS A 9 -0.07 0.42 -29.61
CA LYS A 9 -0.08 -0.13 -30.96
C LYS A 9 1.33 -0.30 -31.55
N GLU A 10 2.26 0.59 -31.20
CA GLU A 10 3.68 0.48 -31.56
C GLU A 10 4.39 -0.65 -30.79
N ALA A 11 3.99 -0.92 -29.54
CA ALA A 11 4.54 -1.98 -28.71
C ALA A 11 3.87 -3.35 -28.90
N GLY A 12 2.77 -3.44 -29.66
CA GLY A 12 2.01 -4.67 -29.88
C GLY A 12 1.31 -5.18 -28.61
N ILE A 13 1.05 -4.29 -27.65
CA ILE A 13 0.41 -4.61 -26.38
C ILE A 13 -1.10 -4.49 -26.58
N VAL A 14 -1.84 -5.56 -26.30
CA VAL A 14 -3.30 -5.50 -26.17
C VAL A 14 -3.59 -5.27 -24.70
N PRO A 15 -3.94 -4.05 -24.28
CA PRO A 15 -4.24 -3.78 -22.88
C PRO A 15 -5.52 -4.53 -22.49
N ASP A 16 -5.52 -5.08 -21.28
CA ASP A 16 -6.74 -5.61 -20.68
C ASP A 16 -7.70 -4.42 -20.48
N PRO A 17 -8.92 -4.44 -21.07
CA PRO A 17 -9.84 -3.31 -21.02
C PRO A 17 -10.22 -2.92 -19.58
N ASP A 18 -10.16 -3.86 -18.64
CA ASP A 18 -10.45 -3.58 -17.23
C ASP A 18 -9.31 -2.77 -16.61
N ILE A 19 -8.05 -3.18 -16.83
CA ILE A 19 -6.87 -2.49 -16.31
C ILE A 19 -6.77 -1.08 -16.88
N ASP A 20 -7.00 -0.93 -18.18
CA ASP A 20 -6.93 0.37 -18.85
C ASP A 20 -8.03 1.34 -18.34
N THR A 21 -9.18 0.79 -17.95
CA THR A 21 -10.24 1.55 -17.28
C THR A 21 -9.81 2.00 -15.89
N TYR A 22 -9.24 1.12 -15.06
CA TYR A 22 -8.72 1.48 -13.74
C TYR A 22 -7.59 2.52 -13.83
N MET A 23 -6.67 2.36 -14.77
CA MET A 23 -5.57 3.32 -14.99
C MET A 23 -6.10 4.71 -15.33
N LYS A 24 -7.17 4.79 -16.11
CA LYS A 24 -7.83 6.07 -16.44
C LYS A 24 -8.57 6.66 -15.24
N ILE A 25 -9.30 5.86 -14.47
CA ILE A 25 -10.02 6.35 -13.27
C ILE A 25 -9.01 6.89 -12.25
N LEU A 26 -7.88 6.21 -12.08
CA LEU A 26 -6.80 6.62 -11.17
C LEU A 26 -5.95 7.79 -11.71
N GLY A 27 -6.15 8.22 -12.95
CA GLY A 27 -5.33 9.26 -13.59
C GLY A 27 -3.87 8.85 -13.80
N LEU A 28 -3.60 7.55 -13.89
CA LEU A 28 -2.26 6.98 -14.05
C LEU A 28 -1.91 6.66 -15.52
N ASP A 29 -2.81 6.95 -16.47
CA ASP A 29 -2.63 6.68 -17.90
C ASP A 29 -1.39 7.39 -18.49
N ILE A 30 -1.08 8.59 -17.99
CA ILE A 30 0.12 9.35 -18.40
C ILE A 30 1.42 8.63 -17.98
N CYS A 31 1.37 7.88 -16.89
CA CYS A 31 2.51 7.22 -16.27
C CYS A 31 2.55 5.70 -16.49
N ALA A 32 1.69 5.16 -17.36
CA ALA A 32 1.51 3.71 -17.51
C ALA A 32 2.83 2.96 -17.83
N ASP A 33 3.69 3.55 -18.65
CA ASP A 33 4.99 2.96 -19.05
C ASP A 33 6.19 3.47 -18.25
N THR A 34 5.95 4.30 -17.23
CA THR A 34 7.02 4.89 -16.43
C THR A 34 7.55 3.88 -15.41
N LEU A 35 8.87 3.85 -15.21
CA LEU A 35 9.50 3.02 -14.17
C LEU A 35 9.01 3.46 -12.78
N VAL A 36 8.29 2.57 -12.10
CA VAL A 36 7.91 2.77 -10.69
C VAL A 36 9.18 2.67 -9.83
N GLY A 37 9.48 3.75 -9.10
CA GLY A 37 10.59 3.81 -8.14
C GLY A 37 10.21 3.26 -6.76
N ASP A 38 11.02 3.57 -5.75
CA ASP A 38 10.85 3.02 -4.39
C ASP A 38 9.57 3.52 -3.68
N VAL A 39 9.04 4.67 -4.08
CA VAL A 39 7.79 5.23 -3.52
C VAL A 39 6.60 4.57 -4.21
N ARG A 40 6.14 3.46 -3.63
CA ARG A 40 5.00 2.67 -4.13
C ARG A 40 3.66 3.26 -3.66
N ILE A 41 2.88 3.78 -4.60
CA ILE A 41 1.43 3.93 -4.42
C ILE A 41 0.79 2.56 -4.72
N ARG A 42 -0.02 2.06 -3.78
CA ARG A 42 -0.61 0.70 -3.81
C ARG A 42 -1.85 0.60 -4.70
N ALA A 43 -1.80 1.17 -5.90
CA ALA A 43 -2.91 1.10 -6.87
C ALA A 43 -3.28 -0.35 -7.25
N GLU A 44 -2.33 -1.28 -7.13
CA GLU A 44 -2.54 -2.72 -7.35
C GLU A 44 -3.67 -3.30 -6.50
N MET A 45 -3.90 -2.80 -5.28
CA MET A 45 -4.94 -3.30 -4.38
C MET A 45 -6.36 -2.88 -4.81
N ILE A 46 -6.47 -1.89 -5.70
CA ILE A 46 -7.74 -1.35 -6.19
C ILE A 46 -8.22 -2.16 -7.42
N VAL A 47 -7.30 -2.77 -8.15
CA VAL A 47 -7.60 -3.51 -9.38
C VAL A 47 -8.12 -4.90 -9.03
N GLY A 48 -9.43 -5.12 -9.20
CA GLY A 48 -10.06 -6.42 -9.05
C GLY A 48 -11.55 -6.34 -8.71
N PRO A 49 -12.23 -7.49 -8.53
CA PRO A 49 -13.64 -7.54 -8.13
C PRO A 49 -13.80 -7.27 -6.61
N THR A 50 -13.13 -6.26 -6.07
CA THR A 50 -13.20 -5.92 -4.65
C THR A 50 -14.48 -5.12 -4.39
N LYS A 51 -15.36 -5.67 -3.55
CA LYS A 51 -16.58 -4.98 -3.09
C LYS A 51 -16.41 -4.25 -1.78
N ALA A 52 -15.35 -4.57 -1.02
CA ALA A 52 -14.98 -3.87 0.20
C ALA A 52 -13.48 -3.54 0.17
N LEU A 53 -13.15 -2.29 0.46
CA LEU A 53 -11.80 -1.75 0.46
C LEU A 53 -11.45 -1.24 1.85
N PHE A 54 -10.32 -1.68 2.39
CA PHE A 54 -9.85 -1.29 3.71
C PHE A 54 -8.51 -0.59 3.56
N MET A 55 -8.45 0.65 4.01
CA MET A 55 -7.34 1.57 3.75
C MET A 55 -6.86 2.14 5.08
N ASP A 56 -5.61 1.82 5.43
CA ASP A 56 -5.01 2.29 6.67
C ASP A 56 -4.01 3.41 6.39
N GLU A 57 -4.19 4.54 7.06
CA GLU A 57 -3.32 5.73 7.03
C GLU A 57 -2.87 6.20 5.63
N ILE A 58 -3.77 6.17 4.64
CA ILE A 58 -3.40 6.43 3.22
C ILE A 58 -2.90 7.87 2.94
N THR A 59 -3.17 8.81 3.84
CA THR A 59 -2.75 10.21 3.72
C THR A 59 -1.48 10.55 4.51
N ASN A 60 -0.91 9.59 5.23
CA ASN A 60 0.26 9.85 6.07
C ASN A 60 1.50 10.15 5.20
N GLY A 61 2.21 11.24 5.54
CA GLY A 61 3.38 11.71 4.78
C GLY A 61 3.06 12.46 3.49
N LEU A 62 1.80 12.78 3.22
CA LEU A 62 1.37 13.58 2.07
C LEU A 62 1.03 15.02 2.47
N ASP A 63 1.15 15.94 1.52
CA ASP A 63 0.61 17.29 1.67
C ASP A 63 -0.93 17.27 1.60
N SER A 64 -1.58 18.27 2.17
CA SER A 64 -3.04 18.35 2.26
C SER A 64 -3.73 18.28 0.89
N SER A 65 -3.12 18.81 -0.17
CA SER A 65 -3.72 18.84 -1.50
C SER A 65 -3.67 17.46 -2.17
N THR A 66 -2.55 16.76 -2.08
CA THR A 66 -2.42 15.39 -2.58
C THR A 66 -3.29 14.43 -1.77
N ALA A 67 -3.36 14.60 -0.45
CA ALA A 67 -4.25 13.82 0.41
C ALA A 67 -5.72 13.95 -0.01
N TYR A 68 -6.20 15.17 -0.27
CA TYR A 68 -7.54 15.42 -0.77
C TYR A 68 -7.79 14.73 -2.12
N GLN A 69 -6.85 14.86 -3.07
CA GLN A 69 -6.98 14.23 -4.39
C GLN A 69 -7.07 12.70 -4.31
N ILE A 70 -6.29 12.08 -3.42
CA ILE A 70 -6.35 10.63 -3.21
C ILE A 70 -7.70 10.22 -2.64
N VAL A 71 -8.20 10.89 -1.60
CA VAL A 71 -9.49 10.55 -0.99
C VAL A 71 -10.64 10.78 -1.97
N ALA A 72 -10.60 11.88 -2.75
CA ALA A 72 -11.58 12.14 -3.80
C ALA A 72 -11.56 11.05 -4.90
N CYS A 73 -10.37 10.57 -5.27
CA CYS A 73 -10.23 9.46 -6.21
C CYS A 73 -10.82 8.15 -5.65
N VAL A 74 -10.55 7.84 -4.38
CA VAL A 74 -11.15 6.68 -3.68
C VAL A 74 -12.67 6.79 -3.64
N GLN A 75 -13.22 7.97 -3.34
CA GLN A 75 -14.66 8.22 -3.35
C GLN A 75 -15.27 7.96 -4.75
N GLN A 76 -14.64 8.48 -5.81
CA GLN A 76 -15.08 8.23 -7.18
C GLN A 76 -15.05 6.74 -7.53
N LEU A 77 -13.99 6.03 -7.14
CA LEU A 77 -13.88 4.59 -7.35
C LEU A 77 -15.02 3.84 -6.66
N VAL A 78 -15.33 4.17 -5.41
CA VAL A 78 -16.44 3.60 -4.63
C VAL A 78 -17.76 3.78 -5.37
N HIS A 79 -18.04 4.99 -5.87
CA HIS A 79 -19.27 5.27 -6.61
C HIS A 79 -19.35 4.57 -7.97
N ILE A 80 -18.24 4.44 -8.70
CA ILE A 80 -18.22 3.78 -10.03
C ILE A 80 -18.36 2.26 -9.88
N THR A 81 -17.67 1.68 -8.90
CA THR A 81 -17.60 0.22 -8.71
C THR A 81 -18.74 -0.33 -7.84
N ASP A 82 -19.53 0.56 -7.22
CA ASP A 82 -20.54 0.22 -6.22
C ASP A 82 -19.92 -0.69 -5.14
N SER A 83 -18.86 -0.17 -4.53
CA SER A 83 -18.09 -0.82 -3.46
C SER A 83 -18.18 -0.02 -2.16
N THR A 84 -17.73 -0.60 -1.05
CA THR A 84 -17.66 0.06 0.26
C THR A 84 -16.20 0.28 0.63
N SER A 85 -15.82 1.49 1.01
CA SER A 85 -14.46 1.79 1.48
C SER A 85 -14.47 2.21 2.94
N LEU A 86 -13.61 1.59 3.74
CA LEU A 86 -13.30 2.00 5.10
C LEU A 86 -11.88 2.57 5.12
N VAL A 87 -11.75 3.85 5.43
CA VAL A 87 -10.49 4.57 5.42
C VAL A 87 -10.17 5.10 6.81
N SER A 88 -8.96 4.81 7.30
CA SER A 88 -8.39 5.42 8.50
C SER A 88 -7.61 6.68 8.11
N LEU A 89 -7.98 7.83 8.68
CA LEU A 89 -7.31 9.11 8.45
C LEU A 89 -6.81 9.72 9.76
N LEU A 90 -5.56 10.18 9.75
CA LEU A 90 -4.98 10.97 10.82
C LEU A 90 -5.14 12.46 10.49
N GLN A 91 -5.94 13.19 11.27
CA GLN A 91 -6.09 14.65 11.20
C GLN A 91 -6.41 15.16 9.78
N PRO A 92 -7.56 14.74 9.19
CA PRO A 92 -7.91 15.19 7.85
C PRO A 92 -8.20 16.70 7.83
N ALA A 93 -7.79 17.35 6.74
CA ALA A 93 -8.22 18.71 6.43
C ALA A 93 -9.76 18.75 6.30
N PRO A 94 -10.41 19.90 6.60
CA PRO A 94 -11.87 20.03 6.51
C PRO A 94 -12.45 19.59 5.16
N GLU A 95 -11.76 19.94 4.07
CA GLU A 95 -12.16 19.60 2.71
C GLU A 95 -12.16 18.09 2.47
N THR A 96 -11.18 17.38 3.05
CA THR A 96 -11.08 15.91 2.97
C THR A 96 -12.12 15.24 3.86
N PHE A 97 -12.39 15.81 5.04
CA PHE A 97 -13.39 15.33 5.97
C PHE A 97 -14.81 15.37 5.37
N ASP A 98 -15.10 16.40 4.56
CA ASP A 98 -16.40 16.57 3.91
C ASP A 98 -16.68 15.55 2.78
N LEU A 99 -15.67 14.78 2.34
CA LEU A 99 -15.85 13.71 1.36
C LEU A 99 -16.46 12.43 1.93
N PHE A 100 -16.59 12.31 3.25
CA PHE A 100 -17.08 11.09 3.91
C PHE A 100 -18.57 11.16 4.23
N ASP A 101 -19.28 10.06 3.96
CA ASP A 101 -20.69 9.88 4.30
C ASP A 101 -20.87 9.57 5.80
N ASP A 102 -20.15 8.56 6.28
CA ASP A 102 -20.19 8.05 7.66
C ASP A 102 -18.82 8.19 8.36
N ILE A 103 -18.87 8.38 9.68
CA ILE A 103 -17.69 8.51 10.55
C ILE A 103 -17.74 7.43 11.62
N ILE A 104 -16.59 6.78 11.84
CA ILE A 104 -16.33 5.92 13.00
C ILE A 104 -15.28 6.60 13.85
N LEU A 105 -15.65 6.95 15.08
CA LEU A 105 -14.74 7.53 16.07
C LEU A 105 -14.44 6.51 17.17
N MET A 106 -13.17 6.23 17.38
CA MET A 106 -12.69 5.27 18.38
C MET A 106 -11.76 5.95 19.37
N ALA A 107 -11.90 5.61 20.65
CA ALA A 107 -10.99 6.01 21.72
C ALA A 107 -10.84 4.86 22.72
N GLU A 108 -9.64 4.63 23.26
CA GLU A 108 -9.35 3.54 24.23
C GLU A 108 -9.91 2.15 23.83
N GLY A 109 -9.91 1.84 22.52
CA GLY A 109 -10.46 0.58 22.01
C GLY A 109 -11.99 0.46 22.06
N LYS A 110 -12.71 1.56 22.31
CA LYS A 110 -14.18 1.64 22.32
C LYS A 110 -14.66 2.55 21.20
N ILE A 111 -15.82 2.22 20.64
CA ILE A 111 -16.54 3.09 19.71
C ILE A 111 -17.22 4.20 20.52
N VAL A 112 -16.82 5.44 20.23
CA VAL A 112 -17.36 6.68 20.81
C VAL A 112 -18.56 7.14 19.99
N TYR A 113 -18.45 7.05 18.66
CA TYR A 113 -19.49 7.44 17.72
C TYR A 113 -19.38 6.62 16.43
N HIS A 114 -20.51 6.24 15.86
CA HIS A 114 -20.61 5.68 14.51
C HIS A 114 -21.92 6.15 13.84
N GLY A 115 -21.80 6.82 12.70
CA GLY A 115 -22.93 7.26 11.89
C GLY A 115 -22.59 8.42 10.96
N LEU A 116 -23.62 9.04 10.39
CA LEU A 116 -23.52 10.12 9.40
C LEU A 116 -22.69 11.29 9.94
N ARG A 117 -21.82 11.83 9.07
CA ARG A 117 -20.98 12.99 9.39
C ARG A 117 -21.78 14.18 9.94
N ASP A 118 -22.92 14.49 9.34
CA ASP A 118 -23.71 15.68 9.71
C ASP A 118 -24.28 15.61 11.14
N ASN A 119 -24.55 14.41 11.64
CA ASN A 119 -25.16 14.21 12.97
C ASN A 119 -24.12 14.16 14.09
N VAL A 120 -22.82 14.18 13.77
CA VAL A 120 -21.75 14.03 14.77
C VAL A 120 -21.74 15.21 15.74
N LEU A 121 -21.96 16.44 15.25
CA LEU A 121 -21.93 17.64 16.07
C LEU A 121 -23.08 17.64 17.08
N GLU A 122 -24.29 17.30 16.64
CA GLU A 122 -25.48 17.20 17.52
C GLU A 122 -25.24 16.23 18.68
N PHE A 123 -24.65 15.06 18.39
CA PHE A 123 -24.32 14.07 19.43
C PHE A 123 -23.34 14.61 20.48
N PHE A 124 -22.31 15.35 20.06
CA PHE A 124 -21.35 15.93 21.00
C PHE A 124 -21.91 17.15 21.74
N GLU A 125 -22.81 17.92 21.13
CA GLU A 125 -23.56 18.99 21.80
C GLU A 125 -24.45 18.45 22.91
N ASP A 126 -25.14 17.32 22.69
CA ASP A 126 -25.89 16.58 23.71
C ASP A 126 -25.01 15.99 24.82
N CYS A 127 -23.72 15.80 24.53
CA CYS A 127 -22.72 15.43 25.50
C CYS A 127 -22.15 16.64 26.27
N GLY A 128 -22.52 17.87 25.91
CA GLY A 128 -22.06 19.10 26.54
C GLY A 128 -20.83 19.74 25.89
N PHE A 129 -20.44 19.29 24.70
CA PHE A 129 -19.29 19.80 23.95
C PHE A 129 -19.77 20.60 22.74
N ARG A 130 -19.31 21.84 22.60
CA ARG A 130 -19.61 22.68 21.43
C ARG A 130 -18.35 22.93 20.62
N CYS A 131 -18.46 22.78 19.30
CA CYS A 131 -17.36 23.09 18.40
C CYS A 131 -17.17 24.61 18.27
N PRO A 132 -15.95 25.15 18.49
CA PRO A 132 -15.66 26.56 18.21
C PRO A 132 -15.77 26.89 16.72
N GLN A 133 -16.25 28.09 16.37
CA GLN A 133 -16.48 28.49 14.97
C GLN A 133 -15.23 28.52 14.08
N ARG A 134 -14.02 28.66 14.66
CA ARG A 134 -12.76 28.77 13.90
C ARG A 134 -12.00 27.46 13.80
N LYS A 135 -12.58 26.35 14.26
CA LYS A 135 -11.92 25.06 14.37
C LYS A 135 -12.54 24.05 13.40
N GLY A 136 -11.71 23.21 12.78
CA GLY A 136 -12.17 22.09 11.96
C GLY A 136 -12.89 21.05 12.82
N ILE A 137 -13.93 20.41 12.25
CA ILE A 137 -14.72 19.39 12.94
C ILE A 137 -13.83 18.19 13.30
N ALA A 138 -12.99 17.72 12.37
CA ALA A 138 -12.09 16.60 12.61
C ALA A 138 -11.14 16.84 13.79
N ASP A 139 -10.54 18.03 13.87
CA ASP A 139 -9.66 18.42 14.99
C ASP A 139 -10.42 18.46 16.32
N PHE A 140 -11.64 19.01 16.30
CA PHE A 140 -12.51 19.03 17.47
C PHE A 140 -12.84 17.60 17.94
N LEU A 141 -13.22 16.70 17.04
CA LEU A 141 -13.56 15.30 17.38
C LEU A 141 -12.37 14.55 17.97
N GLN A 142 -11.17 14.76 17.43
CA GLN A 142 -9.95 14.16 17.97
C GLN A 142 -9.62 14.71 19.36
N GLU A 143 -9.76 16.02 19.57
CA GLU A 143 -9.54 16.59 20.89
C GLU A 143 -10.54 16.09 21.92
N VAL A 144 -11.83 16.02 21.58
CA VAL A 144 -12.85 15.48 22.50
C VAL A 144 -12.59 14.01 22.83
N SER A 145 -12.01 13.27 21.89
CA SER A 145 -11.62 11.86 22.11
C SER A 145 -10.36 11.71 22.95
N ALA A 146 -9.45 12.69 22.92
CA ALA A 146 -8.19 12.69 23.68
C ALA A 146 -8.30 13.38 25.05
N LEU A 147 -9.24 14.32 25.21
CA LEU A 147 -9.45 15.09 26.43
C LEU A 147 -10.24 14.27 27.45
N HIS A 148 -9.56 13.86 28.53
CA HIS A 148 -10.19 13.37 29.75
C HIS A 148 -10.87 14.46 30.60
N THR A 149 -10.84 15.72 30.16
CA THR A 149 -11.35 16.86 30.94
C THR A 149 -12.18 17.80 30.07
N PRO A 150 -13.47 17.98 30.37
CA PRO A 150 -14.27 19.02 29.74
C PRO A 150 -13.96 20.38 30.36
N ILE A 151 -14.36 21.40 29.60
CA ILE A 151 -14.32 22.81 29.96
C ILE A 151 -15.22 23.11 31.20
N ASN A 152 -16.12 22.19 31.58
CA ASN A 152 -17.08 22.35 32.68
C ASN A 152 -17.13 21.12 33.63
N SER A 153 -16.20 21.05 34.59
CA SER A 153 -16.31 20.40 35.91
C SER A 153 -16.78 18.93 36.08
N PHE A 154 -16.98 18.12 35.04
CA PHE A 154 -17.29 16.68 35.16
C PHE A 154 -16.21 15.85 34.46
N PRO A 155 -15.59 14.81 35.04
CA PRO A 155 -14.66 13.98 34.28
C PRO A 155 -15.42 13.19 33.19
N CYS A 156 -15.24 13.58 31.94
CA CYS A 156 -15.77 12.82 30.80
C CYS A 156 -14.81 11.65 30.54
N SER A 157 -15.24 10.44 30.88
CA SER A 157 -14.55 9.22 30.49
C SER A 157 -15.06 8.76 29.13
N VAL A 158 -14.19 8.12 28.33
CA VAL A 158 -14.55 7.42 27.10
C VAL A 158 -15.69 6.42 27.33
N ASP A 159 -15.79 5.85 28.54
CA ASP A 159 -16.91 4.98 28.95
C ASP A 159 -18.27 5.69 28.93
N MET A 160 -18.31 6.96 29.32
CA MET A 160 -19.54 7.74 29.30
C MET A 160 -20.04 7.93 27.86
N PHE A 161 -19.14 8.30 26.94
CA PHE A 161 -19.50 8.46 25.53
C PHE A 161 -19.95 7.14 24.92
N SER A 162 -19.23 6.05 25.18
CA SER A 162 -19.61 4.73 24.66
C SER A 162 -20.99 4.28 25.19
N ARG A 163 -21.32 4.56 26.45
CA ARG A 163 -22.66 4.30 27.00
C ARG A 163 -23.73 5.17 26.34
N LYS A 164 -23.51 6.48 26.26
CA LYS A 164 -24.44 7.40 25.58
C LYS A 164 -24.68 7.00 24.12
N PHE A 165 -23.63 6.59 23.41
CA PHE A 165 -23.75 6.11 22.04
C PHE A 165 -24.61 4.85 21.96
N LYS A 166 -24.39 3.86 22.82
CA LYS A 166 -25.23 2.65 22.89
C LYS A 166 -26.69 2.93 23.25
N GLU A 167 -26.94 3.96 24.05
CA GLU A 167 -28.30 4.38 24.43
C GLU A 167 -29.01 5.18 23.33
N SER A 168 -28.24 5.88 22.49
CA SER A 168 -28.73 6.67 21.37
C SER A 168 -29.45 5.83 20.32
N HIS A 169 -30.31 6.47 19.53
CA HIS A 169 -31.00 5.83 18.41
C HIS A 169 -30.02 5.20 17.40
N LEU A 170 -28.90 5.88 17.11
CA LEU A 170 -27.88 5.40 16.17
C LEU A 170 -27.25 4.09 16.67
N GLY A 171 -26.84 4.05 17.94
CA GLY A 171 -26.22 2.85 18.52
C GLY A 171 -27.18 1.68 18.66
N LYS A 172 -28.47 1.93 18.97
CA LYS A 172 -29.49 0.88 19.02
C LYS A 172 -29.76 0.29 17.64
N LYS A 173 -29.98 1.15 16.63
CA LYS A 173 -30.18 0.71 15.24
C LYS A 173 -28.98 -0.10 14.74
N LEU A 174 -27.76 0.38 14.97
CA LEU A 174 -26.56 -0.36 14.61
C LEU A 174 -26.50 -1.72 15.30
N ASN A 175 -26.85 -1.80 16.58
CA ASN A 175 -26.86 -3.06 17.31
C ASN A 175 -27.97 -4.01 16.82
N GLU A 176 -29.12 -3.49 16.41
CA GLU A 176 -30.19 -4.24 15.75
C GLU A 176 -29.70 -4.80 14.41
N ASP A 177 -29.15 -3.96 13.55
CA ASP A 177 -28.60 -4.34 12.23
C ASP A 177 -27.49 -5.40 12.36
N LEU A 178 -26.61 -5.27 13.36
CA LEU A 178 -25.54 -6.24 13.65
C LEU A 178 -26.04 -7.54 14.32
N SER A 179 -27.21 -7.51 14.96
CA SER A 179 -27.79 -8.68 15.62
C SER A 179 -28.48 -9.63 14.63
N GLU A 180 -28.83 -9.16 13.44
CA GLU A 180 -29.38 -9.99 12.39
C GLU A 180 -28.30 -10.94 11.82
N PRO A 181 -28.46 -12.27 11.95
CA PRO A 181 -27.49 -13.21 11.44
C PRO A 181 -27.45 -13.17 9.90
N TYR A 182 -26.24 -13.04 9.35
CA TYR A 182 -26.04 -13.04 7.89
C TYR A 182 -26.40 -14.40 7.28
N ASP A 183 -27.48 -14.42 6.49
CA ASP A 183 -27.91 -15.60 5.75
C ASP A 183 -27.18 -15.69 4.41
N LYS A 184 -26.16 -16.57 4.36
CA LYS A 184 -25.37 -16.84 3.15
C LYS A 184 -26.22 -17.29 1.95
N SER A 185 -27.43 -17.82 2.16
CA SER A 185 -28.30 -18.27 1.07
C SER A 185 -28.88 -17.11 0.25
N LYS A 186 -28.97 -15.90 0.84
CA LYS A 186 -29.46 -14.68 0.19
C LYS A 186 -28.35 -13.86 -0.49
N SER A 187 -27.10 -14.36 -0.48
CA SER A 187 -25.95 -13.67 -1.07
C SER A 187 -26.14 -13.50 -2.58
N HIS A 188 -25.85 -12.31 -3.10
CA HIS A 188 -25.78 -12.09 -4.55
C HIS A 188 -24.68 -13.00 -5.16
N LYS A 189 -24.88 -13.50 -6.39
CA LYS A 189 -23.92 -14.42 -7.07
C LYS A 189 -22.48 -13.88 -7.16
N ASN A 190 -22.31 -12.56 -7.06
CA ASN A 190 -21.04 -11.86 -7.16
C ASN A 190 -20.52 -11.34 -5.79
N ALA A 191 -21.17 -11.67 -4.68
CA ALA A 191 -20.96 -10.97 -3.41
C ALA A 191 -19.60 -11.26 -2.76
N LEU A 192 -19.06 -12.47 -2.91
CA LEU A 192 -17.81 -12.91 -2.29
C LEU A 192 -17.19 -14.01 -3.15
N SER A 193 -15.87 -13.98 -3.40
CA SER A 193 -15.17 -15.09 -4.03
C SER A 193 -15.36 -16.35 -3.17
N PHE A 194 -16.00 -17.37 -3.73
CA PHE A 194 -16.27 -18.64 -3.04
C PHE A 194 -15.01 -19.48 -2.80
N SER A 195 -13.91 -19.15 -3.49
CA SER A 195 -12.61 -19.77 -3.33
C SER A 195 -11.64 -18.84 -2.60
N MET A 196 -10.80 -19.43 -1.74
CA MET A 196 -9.71 -18.73 -1.05
C MET A 196 -8.73 -18.05 -2.02
N TYR A 197 -8.62 -18.57 -3.24
CA TYR A 197 -7.82 -18.01 -4.32
C TYR A 197 -8.67 -17.89 -5.58
N SER A 198 -8.57 -16.75 -6.26
CA SER A 198 -9.28 -16.53 -7.54
C SER A 198 -8.66 -17.32 -8.70
N LEU A 199 -7.38 -17.69 -8.60
CA LEU A 199 -6.61 -18.38 -9.64
C LEU A 199 -5.99 -19.69 -9.14
N SER A 200 -5.64 -20.57 -10.07
CA SER A 200 -4.96 -21.82 -9.74
C SER A 200 -3.52 -21.59 -9.29
N ARG A 201 -2.98 -22.52 -8.49
CA ARG A 201 -1.57 -22.47 -8.04
C ARG A 201 -0.58 -22.43 -9.20
N TRP A 202 -0.91 -23.05 -10.32
CA TRP A 202 -0.04 -23.12 -11.49
C TRP A 202 0.01 -21.79 -12.26
N GLU A 203 -1.14 -21.11 -12.36
CA GLU A 203 -1.21 -19.76 -12.93
C GLU A 203 -0.48 -18.75 -12.05
N LEU A 204 -0.66 -18.81 -10.72
CA LEU A 204 0.08 -17.98 -9.78
C LEU A 204 1.59 -18.22 -9.90
N PHE A 205 2.02 -19.49 -9.98
CA PHE A 205 3.43 -19.82 -10.19
C PHE A 205 3.97 -19.26 -11.51
N ARG A 206 3.24 -19.45 -12.61
CA ARG A 206 3.63 -18.93 -13.93
C ARG A 206 3.71 -17.41 -13.95
N ALA A 207 2.77 -16.72 -13.31
CA ALA A 207 2.75 -15.26 -13.19
C ALA A 207 3.95 -14.76 -12.37
N CYS A 208 4.20 -15.37 -11.19
CA CYS A 208 5.35 -15.04 -10.35
C CYS A 208 6.68 -15.28 -11.07
N MET A 209 6.81 -16.40 -11.79
CA MET A 209 8.02 -16.72 -12.55
C MET A 209 8.23 -15.73 -13.71
N SER A 210 7.16 -15.36 -14.42
CA SER A 210 7.24 -14.37 -15.50
C SER A 210 7.65 -12.99 -14.99
N ARG A 211 7.10 -12.58 -13.83
CA ARG A 211 7.48 -11.34 -13.14
C ARG A 211 8.95 -11.35 -12.73
N GLU A 212 9.43 -12.46 -12.16
CA GLU A 212 10.81 -12.59 -11.73
C GLU A 212 11.78 -12.55 -12.92
N LEU A 213 11.49 -13.29 -14.00
CA LEU A 213 12.29 -13.24 -15.23
C LEU A 213 12.37 -11.83 -15.83
N LEU A 214 11.27 -11.09 -15.79
CA LEU A 214 11.24 -9.70 -16.25
C LEU A 214 12.11 -8.80 -15.36
N LEU A 215 12.04 -8.94 -14.03
CA LEU A 215 12.90 -8.21 -13.09
C LEU A 215 14.37 -8.57 -13.27
N MET A 216 14.70 -9.85 -13.45
CA MET A 216 16.04 -10.32 -13.75
C MET A 216 16.58 -9.74 -15.06
N LYS A 217 15.73 -9.63 -16.10
CA LYS A 217 16.12 -9.02 -17.38
C LYS A 217 16.39 -7.52 -17.24
N ARG A 218 15.58 -6.79 -16.45
CA ARG A 218 15.78 -5.35 -16.20
C ARG A 218 17.03 -5.06 -15.39
N ASN A 219 17.30 -5.89 -14.39
CA ASN A 219 18.48 -5.77 -13.52
C ASN A 219 19.60 -6.73 -13.93
N SER A 220 19.68 -7.09 -15.21
CA SER A 220 20.60 -8.12 -15.73
C SER A 220 22.05 -7.84 -15.36
N PHE A 221 22.44 -6.56 -15.34
CA PHE A 221 23.76 -6.13 -14.88
C PHE A 221 24.11 -6.65 -13.47
N VAL A 222 23.19 -6.57 -12.52
CA VAL A 222 23.41 -7.04 -11.14
C VAL A 222 23.60 -8.55 -11.10
N TYR A 223 22.81 -9.29 -11.86
CA TYR A 223 22.90 -10.76 -11.92
C TYR A 223 24.19 -11.19 -12.63
N VAL A 224 24.50 -10.61 -13.79
CA VAL A 224 25.76 -10.88 -14.52
C VAL A 224 26.96 -10.58 -13.64
N PHE A 225 26.96 -9.44 -12.94
CA PHE A 225 28.02 -9.08 -12.01
C PHE A 225 28.17 -10.10 -10.87
N LYS A 226 27.06 -10.47 -10.21
CA LYS A 226 27.07 -11.47 -9.13
C LYS A 226 27.54 -12.84 -9.61
N THR A 227 27.03 -13.35 -10.73
CA THR A 227 27.43 -14.65 -11.28
C THR A 227 28.89 -14.65 -11.70
N THR A 228 29.38 -13.55 -12.29
CA THR A 228 30.81 -13.41 -12.62
C THR A 228 31.66 -13.40 -11.35
N GLN A 229 31.21 -12.72 -10.30
CA GLN A 229 31.92 -12.67 -9.02
C GLN A 229 31.96 -14.06 -8.33
N GLU A 230 30.85 -14.80 -8.34
CA GLU A 230 30.81 -16.18 -7.85
C GLU A 230 31.74 -17.09 -8.64
N PHE A 231 31.72 -17.00 -9.97
CA PHE A 231 32.62 -17.77 -10.84
C PHE A 231 34.09 -17.43 -10.57
N VAL A 232 34.44 -16.15 -10.41
CA VAL A 232 35.79 -15.73 -10.04
C VAL A 232 36.20 -16.30 -8.69
N ASN A 233 35.30 -16.29 -7.69
CA ASN A 233 35.58 -16.87 -6.38
C ASN A 233 35.80 -18.39 -6.46
N GLU A 234 34.98 -19.11 -7.22
CA GLU A 234 35.12 -20.56 -7.43
C GLU A 234 36.45 -20.91 -8.11
N VAL A 235 36.85 -20.15 -9.14
CA VAL A 235 38.14 -20.33 -9.81
C VAL A 235 39.31 -20.05 -8.86
N LEU A 236 39.21 -19.02 -8.02
CA LEU A 236 40.23 -18.71 -7.01
C LEU A 236 40.34 -19.81 -5.95
N GLU A 237 39.22 -20.39 -5.51
CA GLU A 237 39.21 -21.51 -4.57
C GLU A 237 39.83 -22.77 -5.18
N THR A 238 39.42 -23.12 -6.41
CA THR A 238 39.90 -24.30 -7.15
C THR A 238 41.41 -24.26 -7.39
N ILE A 239 41.97 -23.07 -7.58
CA ILE A 239 43.40 -22.86 -7.84
C ILE A 239 44.20 -22.59 -6.54
N GLU A 240 43.52 -22.65 -5.38
CA GLU A 240 44.06 -22.45 -4.04
C GLU A 240 44.66 -21.03 -3.84
N LEU A 241 44.03 -20.02 -4.45
CA LEU A 241 44.44 -18.61 -4.36
C LEU A 241 43.52 -17.76 -3.45
N ASP A 242 42.49 -18.33 -2.82
CA ASP A 242 41.56 -17.58 -1.94
C ASP A 242 42.27 -16.85 -0.78
N GLY A 243 43.28 -17.49 -0.19
CA GLY A 243 44.08 -16.89 0.90
C GLY A 243 44.94 -15.69 0.49
N ILE A 244 45.06 -15.39 -0.82
CA ILE A 244 45.83 -14.29 -1.38
C ILE A 244 45.02 -13.49 -2.43
N LYS A 245 43.69 -13.57 -2.40
CA LYS A 245 42.80 -12.90 -3.38
C LYS A 245 42.95 -11.38 -3.42
N ASP A 246 43.31 -10.77 -2.29
CA ASP A 246 43.54 -9.33 -2.16
C ASP A 246 45.02 -8.95 -2.29
N ALA A 247 45.90 -9.91 -2.61
CA ALA A 247 47.34 -9.68 -2.75
C ALA A 247 47.67 -9.03 -4.10
N LEU A 248 48.59 -8.06 -4.08
CA LEU A 248 49.02 -7.36 -5.29
C LEU A 248 49.85 -8.27 -6.21
N VAL A 249 49.50 -8.27 -7.50
CA VAL A 249 50.25 -8.96 -8.55
C VAL A 249 51.43 -8.09 -8.98
N GLY A 250 52.66 -8.52 -8.70
CA GLY A 250 53.84 -7.68 -8.90
C GLY A 250 54.11 -6.84 -7.65
N ILE A 251 54.62 -5.62 -7.77
CA ILE A 251 55.03 -4.89 -6.55
C ILE A 251 54.97 -3.37 -6.67
N PRO A 252 54.43 -2.68 -5.66
CA PRO A 252 54.94 -1.38 -5.25
C PRO A 252 55.86 -1.61 -4.04
N GLY A 253 57.12 -2.01 -4.29
CA GLY A 253 58.06 -2.30 -3.22
C GLY A 253 59.23 -3.19 -3.62
N VAL A 254 59.16 -4.52 -3.40
CA VAL A 254 60.30 -5.43 -3.63
C VAL A 254 59.96 -6.86 -4.12
N ASN A 255 58.87 -7.53 -3.73
CA ASN A 255 58.39 -8.78 -4.38
C ASN A 255 56.87 -9.03 -4.21
N GLY A 256 56.26 -9.72 -5.18
CA GLY A 256 54.84 -10.11 -5.23
C GLY A 256 54.64 -11.63 -5.23
N LEU A 257 53.49 -12.11 -5.76
CA LEU A 257 53.15 -13.53 -5.91
C LEU A 257 54.33 -14.44 -6.31
N SER A 258 54.44 -15.61 -5.68
CA SER A 258 55.48 -16.60 -6.00
C SER A 258 55.42 -17.04 -7.47
N THR A 259 56.49 -17.63 -8.00
CA THR A 259 56.53 -18.11 -9.39
C THR A 259 55.45 -19.16 -9.68
N GLU A 260 55.10 -19.99 -8.70
CA GLU A 260 54.01 -20.97 -8.80
C GLU A 260 52.63 -20.31 -8.71
N GLN A 261 52.42 -19.38 -7.77
CA GLN A 261 51.17 -18.63 -7.64
C GLN A 261 50.89 -17.76 -8.87
N ARG A 262 51.93 -17.20 -9.48
CA ARG A 262 51.83 -16.43 -10.73
C ARG A 262 51.41 -17.30 -11.91
N LYS A 263 51.96 -18.51 -12.04
CA LYS A 263 51.54 -19.47 -13.07
C LYS A 263 50.06 -19.84 -12.90
N ARG A 264 49.66 -20.13 -11.66
CA ARG A 264 48.28 -20.42 -11.24
C ARG A 264 47.33 -19.25 -11.55
N LEU A 265 47.73 -18.01 -11.24
CA LEU A 265 46.96 -16.81 -11.57
C LEU A 265 46.81 -16.60 -13.08
N THR A 266 47.88 -16.79 -13.87
CA THR A 266 47.78 -16.68 -15.34
C THR A 266 46.78 -17.68 -15.91
N ILE A 267 46.74 -18.89 -15.37
CA ILE A 267 45.75 -19.91 -15.73
C ILE A 267 44.35 -19.45 -15.32
N ALA A 268 44.17 -18.95 -14.09
CA ALA A 268 42.90 -18.41 -13.60
C ALA A 268 42.35 -17.29 -14.49
N VAL A 269 43.20 -16.32 -14.86
CA VAL A 269 42.82 -15.21 -15.75
C VAL A 269 42.41 -15.72 -17.12
N ALA A 270 43.10 -16.72 -17.66
CA ALA A 270 42.75 -17.31 -18.95
C ALA A 270 41.38 -18.03 -18.90
N PHE A 271 41.08 -18.73 -17.80
CA PHE A 271 39.78 -19.37 -17.56
C PHE A 271 38.66 -18.34 -17.37
N VAL A 272 38.91 -17.25 -16.66
CA VAL A 272 37.89 -16.20 -16.43
C VAL A 272 37.65 -15.35 -17.68
N ALA A 273 38.68 -15.12 -18.50
CA ALA A 273 38.57 -14.32 -19.72
C ALA A 273 37.92 -15.07 -20.90
N ASN A 274 37.96 -16.41 -20.89
CA ASN A 274 37.28 -17.30 -21.83
C ASN A 274 36.53 -18.39 -21.04
N PRO A 275 35.39 -18.04 -20.41
CA PRO A 275 34.57 -18.98 -19.66
C PRO A 275 33.96 -20.09 -20.55
#